data_AF-A0AA45V5L6-F1
#
_entry.id   AF-A0AA45V5L6-F1
#
_cell.length_a   1.000
_cell.length_b   1.000
_cell.length_c   1.000
_cell.angle_alpha   90.00
_cell.angle_beta   90.00
_cell.angle_gamma   90.00
#
_symmetry.space_group_name_H-M   'P 1'
#
loop_
_entity.id
_entity.type
_entity.pdbx_description
1 polymer ?
#
loop_
_entity_poly.entity_id
_entity_poly.type
_entity_poly.pdbx_seq_one_letter_code
_entity_poly.pdbx_strand_id
1 'polypeptide(L)'
;MGLVDKVRRLLGRDWEIANTRLMEEQYSACDTLLAATTTDYADGARALARKYGQDGHGYMEAHGVILRSDPDDEGNAGTVLVEGNRIGRIPRYVARQLEFGPSGEEPVVIRMFTERTARGLRCEAWYWFGRSEPRWFYSRDHRPPMTPEAKAEAAQRDTERMVEEALEEGGPRADSFRLGMVDGTHYLETVEPIKQLKREDRLEEALDLCMTAIQGAENEARAEGHQPAPWYTEQAAIILRKLKRPDEEKAIIQRWIDACPEGYIKANPDETLVVRLRRIREKENAKRS
;
A
#
# COMPACT_ATOMS: atom_id res chain seq x y z
N MET A 1 3.04 7.95 -5.47
CA MET A 1 3.49 6.62 -5.00
C MET A 1 2.33 5.99 -4.24
N GLY A 2 1.70 4.98 -4.83
CA GLY A 2 0.49 4.36 -4.28
C GLY A 2 0.77 3.50 -3.05
N LEU A 3 -0.28 3.16 -2.30
CA LEU A 3 -0.20 2.26 -1.14
C LEU A 3 0.40 0.90 -1.54
N VAL A 4 0.07 0.41 -2.74
CA VAL A 4 0.60 -0.83 -3.32
C VAL A 4 2.10 -0.75 -3.62
N ASP A 5 2.59 0.36 -4.17
CA ASP A 5 4.05 0.56 -4.38
C ASP A 5 4.81 0.69 -3.07
N LYS A 6 4.14 1.16 -2.00
CA LYS A 6 4.68 1.18 -0.64
C LYS A 6 4.72 -0.21 -0.03
N VAL A 7 3.63 -0.98 -0.12
CA VAL A 7 3.50 -2.34 0.41
C VAL A 7 4.41 -3.34 -0.31
N ARG A 8 4.56 -3.21 -1.63
CA ARG A 8 5.56 -3.95 -2.39
C ARG A 8 6.99 -3.66 -1.92
N ARG A 9 7.26 -2.42 -1.50
CA ARG A 9 8.54 -2.03 -0.88
C ARG A 9 8.67 -2.48 0.57
N LEU A 10 7.55 -2.62 1.30
CA LEU A 10 7.48 -3.06 2.70
C LEU A 10 7.86 -4.54 2.87
N LEU A 11 7.51 -5.39 1.91
CA LEU A 11 7.45 -6.85 2.06
C LEU A 11 8.32 -7.63 1.06
N GLY A 12 9.05 -6.96 0.15
CA GLY A 12 10.03 -7.60 -0.73
C GLY A 12 9.51 -8.84 -1.50
N ARG A 13 10.29 -9.93 -1.51
CA ARG A 13 9.93 -11.22 -2.14
C ARG A 13 8.78 -11.93 -1.43
N ASP A 14 8.51 -11.62 -0.16
CA ASP A 14 7.43 -12.24 0.61
C ASP A 14 6.08 -11.65 0.24
N TRP A 15 6.03 -10.38 -0.21
CA TRP A 15 4.89 -9.90 -0.99
C TRP A 15 4.77 -10.67 -2.29
N GLU A 16 5.83 -10.85 -3.08
CA GLU A 16 5.69 -11.62 -4.32
C GLU A 16 5.25 -13.07 -4.08
N ILE A 17 5.57 -13.73 -2.96
CA ILE A 17 5.13 -15.11 -2.68
C ILE A 17 3.73 -15.16 -2.03
N ALA A 18 3.46 -14.33 -1.02
CA ALA A 18 2.13 -14.25 -0.38
C ALA A 18 1.09 -13.69 -1.35
N ASN A 19 1.47 -12.67 -2.13
CA ASN A 19 0.64 -12.10 -3.16
C ASN A 19 0.60 -13.00 -4.40
N THR A 20 1.65 -13.69 -4.85
CA THR A 20 1.46 -14.64 -5.98
C THR A 20 0.58 -15.82 -5.59
N ARG A 21 0.61 -16.30 -4.34
CA ARG A 21 -0.27 -17.40 -3.91
C ARG A 21 -1.71 -16.96 -3.65
N LEU A 22 -1.92 -15.77 -3.05
CA LEU A 22 -3.23 -15.13 -2.96
C LEU A 22 -3.76 -14.66 -4.33
N MET A 23 -2.88 -14.23 -5.24
CA MET A 23 -3.24 -13.77 -6.58
C MET A 23 -3.42 -14.91 -7.58
N GLU A 24 -2.69 -16.03 -7.50
CA GLU A 24 -2.92 -17.19 -8.38
C GLU A 24 -4.23 -17.92 -8.05
N GLU A 25 -4.67 -17.90 -6.78
CA GLU A 25 -5.97 -18.47 -6.38
C GLU A 25 -7.14 -17.46 -6.52
N GLN A 26 -6.90 -16.14 -6.53
CA GLN A 26 -7.96 -15.12 -6.68
C GLN A 26 -8.12 -14.54 -8.09
N TYR A 27 -7.11 -14.57 -8.98
CA TYR A 27 -7.12 -13.82 -10.27
C TYR A 27 -7.89 -14.52 -11.41
N SER A 28 -9.09 -14.98 -11.10
CA SER A 28 -10.14 -15.22 -12.08
C SER A 28 -11.13 -14.05 -11.99
N ALA A 29 -10.87 -12.96 -12.71
CA ALA A 29 -11.63 -11.71 -12.73
C ALA A 29 -11.84 -11.06 -11.33
N CYS A 30 -11.10 -9.99 -11.00
CA CYS A 30 -11.21 -9.33 -9.70
C CYS A 30 -11.66 -7.87 -9.80
N ASP A 31 -12.53 -7.49 -8.85
CA ASP A 31 -12.92 -6.15 -8.45
C ASP A 31 -11.68 -5.25 -8.19
N THR A 32 -11.25 -4.48 -9.19
CA THR A 32 -10.00 -3.71 -9.14
C THR A 32 -10.29 -2.22 -9.01
N LEU A 33 -9.64 -1.53 -8.06
CA LEU A 33 -9.76 -0.08 -7.90
C LEU A 33 -9.14 0.67 -9.09
N LEU A 34 -9.87 1.63 -9.66
CA LEU A 34 -9.34 2.57 -10.65
C LEU A 34 -8.37 3.56 -10.01
N ALA A 35 -7.22 3.71 -10.65
CA ALA A 35 -6.24 4.72 -10.30
C ALA A 35 -6.72 6.12 -10.73
N ALA A 36 -6.22 7.15 -10.04
CA ALA A 36 -6.41 8.57 -10.37
C ALA A 36 -7.87 9.08 -10.42
N THR A 37 -8.83 8.30 -9.92
CA THR A 37 -10.25 8.68 -9.69
C THR A 37 -10.43 9.91 -8.82
N THR A 38 -9.45 10.20 -7.95
CA THR A 38 -9.43 11.35 -7.02
C THR A 38 -8.39 12.41 -7.38
N THR A 39 -7.68 12.25 -8.49
CA THR A 39 -6.67 13.20 -8.98
C THR A 39 -6.98 13.63 -10.41
N ASP A 40 -6.28 13.10 -11.41
CA ASP A 40 -6.31 13.53 -12.82
C ASP A 40 -7.71 13.37 -13.46
N TYR A 41 -8.52 12.45 -12.93
CA TYR A 41 -9.87 12.15 -13.44
C TYR A 41 -10.99 12.49 -12.46
N ALA A 42 -10.69 13.26 -11.42
CA ALA A 42 -11.66 13.62 -10.40
C ALA A 42 -12.87 14.35 -11.00
N ASP A 43 -12.65 15.24 -11.98
CA ASP A 43 -13.73 16.03 -12.57
C ASP A 43 -14.70 15.18 -13.40
N GLY A 44 -14.19 14.21 -14.16
CA GLY A 44 -15.03 13.27 -14.91
C GLY A 44 -15.84 12.37 -13.98
N ALA A 45 -15.21 11.83 -12.92
CA ALA A 45 -15.91 11.01 -11.92
C ALA A 45 -16.98 11.82 -11.16
N ARG A 46 -16.69 13.08 -10.81
CA ARG A 46 -17.65 13.99 -10.15
C ARG A 46 -18.77 14.44 -11.07
N ALA A 47 -18.50 14.67 -12.35
CA ALA A 47 -19.51 15.00 -13.35
C ALA A 47 -20.52 13.85 -13.49
N LEU A 48 -20.00 12.62 -13.59
CA LEU A 48 -20.81 11.41 -13.61
C LEU A 48 -21.66 11.28 -12.33
N ALA A 49 -21.04 11.40 -11.16
CA ALA A 49 -21.75 11.33 -9.88
C ALA A 49 -22.91 12.34 -9.79
N ARG A 50 -22.68 13.61 -10.20
CA ARG A 50 -23.72 14.65 -10.21
C ARG A 50 -24.85 14.33 -11.18
N LYS A 51 -24.53 13.82 -12.38
CA LYS A 51 -25.53 13.42 -13.39
C LYS A 51 -26.52 12.40 -12.84
N TYR A 52 -26.06 11.46 -12.01
CA TYR A 52 -26.88 10.41 -11.40
C TYR A 52 -27.41 10.74 -10.00
N GLY A 53 -27.27 11.99 -9.53
CA GLY A 53 -27.72 12.40 -8.19
C GLY A 53 -26.99 11.69 -7.04
N GLN A 54 -25.73 11.29 -7.26
CA GLN A 54 -24.88 10.57 -6.31
C GLN A 54 -23.84 11.51 -5.66
N ASP A 55 -24.19 12.74 -5.32
CA ASP A 55 -23.27 13.78 -4.83
C ASP A 55 -23.15 13.86 -3.29
N GLY A 56 -23.54 12.79 -2.60
CA GLY A 56 -23.41 12.60 -1.16
C GLY A 56 -22.78 11.24 -0.83
N HIS A 57 -23.51 10.42 -0.08
CA HIS A 57 -23.16 9.03 0.23
C HIS A 57 -23.69 8.10 -0.86
N GLY A 58 -23.20 8.29 -2.08
CA GLY A 58 -23.80 7.70 -3.28
C GLY A 58 -23.18 6.37 -3.69
N TYR A 59 -23.89 5.65 -4.54
CA TYR A 59 -23.48 4.39 -5.15
C TYR A 59 -24.07 4.32 -6.56
N MET A 60 -23.26 3.92 -7.54
CA MET A 60 -23.76 3.62 -8.87
C MET A 60 -23.00 2.49 -9.55
N GLU A 61 -23.69 1.84 -10.47
CA GLU A 61 -23.10 0.92 -11.43
C GLU A 61 -23.31 1.45 -12.83
N ALA A 62 -22.31 1.28 -13.68
CA ALA A 62 -22.38 1.74 -15.06
C ALA A 62 -21.54 0.83 -15.96
N HIS A 63 -21.93 0.79 -17.22
CA HIS A 63 -21.10 0.22 -18.27
C HIS A 63 -20.15 1.30 -18.81
N GLY A 64 -18.92 0.92 -19.05
CA GLY A 64 -17.89 1.77 -19.61
C GLY A 64 -17.05 1.06 -20.65
N VAL A 65 -16.02 1.75 -21.10
CA VAL A 65 -14.98 1.21 -21.98
C VAL A 65 -13.61 1.57 -21.45
N ILE A 66 -12.68 0.63 -21.55
CA ILE A 66 -11.25 0.85 -21.37
C ILE A 66 -10.68 1.18 -22.74
N LEU A 67 -10.08 2.36 -22.90
CA LEU A 67 -9.34 2.73 -24.10
C LEU A 67 -7.86 2.46 -23.88
N ARG A 68 -7.24 1.70 -24.79
CA ARG A 68 -5.80 1.51 -24.83
C ARG A 68 -5.11 2.87 -24.93
N SER A 69 -4.14 3.11 -24.04
CA SER A 69 -3.28 4.30 -24.10
C SER A 69 -2.12 4.07 -25.05
N ASP A 70 -1.50 5.16 -25.51
CA ASP A 70 -0.32 5.11 -26.38
C ASP A 70 0.79 4.26 -25.71
N PRO A 71 1.39 3.27 -26.40
CA PRO A 71 2.46 2.44 -25.84
C PRO A 71 3.67 3.23 -25.32
N ASP A 72 3.88 4.47 -25.78
CA ASP A 72 4.98 5.35 -25.34
C ASP A 72 4.64 6.21 -24.10
N ASP A 73 3.39 6.14 -23.59
CA ASP A 73 2.99 6.79 -22.33
C ASP A 73 3.51 5.96 -21.13
N GLU A 74 4.70 6.32 -20.64
CA GLU A 74 5.44 5.59 -19.60
C GLU A 74 4.63 5.31 -18.31
N GLY A 75 3.56 6.08 -18.05
CA GLY A 75 2.72 5.97 -16.86
C GLY A 75 1.34 5.35 -17.07
N ASN A 76 0.96 5.01 -18.31
CA ASN A 76 -0.43 4.73 -18.65
C ASN A 76 -0.58 3.44 -19.46
N ALA A 77 -1.72 2.79 -19.30
CA ALA A 77 -1.97 1.53 -20.00
C ALA A 77 -3.44 1.34 -20.40
N GLY A 78 -4.35 2.14 -19.83
CA GLY A 78 -5.70 2.29 -20.33
C GLY A 78 -6.48 3.33 -19.53
N THR A 79 -7.27 4.15 -20.22
CA THR A 79 -8.19 5.11 -19.60
C THR A 79 -9.59 4.53 -19.60
N VAL A 80 -10.29 4.64 -18.47
CA VAL A 80 -11.67 4.18 -18.35
C VAL A 80 -12.63 5.34 -18.60
N LEU A 81 -13.56 5.12 -19.53
CA LEU A 81 -14.61 6.06 -19.86
C LEU A 81 -15.98 5.49 -19.52
N VAL A 82 -16.84 6.34 -18.97
CA VAL A 82 -18.27 6.07 -18.77
C VAL A 82 -19.05 7.24 -19.36
N GLU A 83 -19.89 6.97 -20.35
CA GLU A 83 -20.66 7.98 -21.08
C GLU A 83 -19.81 9.16 -21.58
N GLY A 84 -18.61 8.87 -22.10
CA GLY A 84 -17.64 9.86 -22.58
C GLY A 84 -16.83 10.58 -21.49
N ASN A 85 -17.16 10.39 -20.20
CA ASN A 85 -16.38 10.95 -19.10
C ASN A 85 -15.21 10.03 -18.77
N ARG A 86 -13.99 10.59 -18.74
CA ARG A 86 -12.82 9.86 -18.24
C ARG A 86 -12.86 9.82 -16.72
N ILE A 87 -12.97 8.64 -16.12
CA ILE A 87 -13.21 8.48 -14.68
C ILE A 87 -12.04 7.84 -13.93
N GLY A 88 -11.05 7.30 -14.62
CA GLY A 88 -9.86 6.73 -14.00
C GLY A 88 -8.94 6.04 -14.99
N ARG A 89 -7.87 5.43 -14.47
CA ARG A 89 -6.93 4.59 -15.23
C ARG A 89 -6.89 3.18 -14.67
N ILE A 90 -6.61 2.22 -15.55
CA ILE A 90 -6.24 0.87 -15.13
C ILE A 90 -4.72 0.80 -14.85
N PRO A 91 -4.28 0.03 -13.85
CA PRO A 91 -2.86 -0.19 -13.63
C PRO A 91 -2.18 -0.90 -14.81
N ARG A 92 -0.90 -0.58 -15.06
CA ARG A 92 -0.12 -1.16 -16.19
C ARG A 92 -0.06 -2.67 -16.18
N TYR A 93 0.04 -3.30 -15.02
CA TYR A 93 0.08 -4.76 -14.91
C TYR A 93 -1.23 -5.41 -15.35
N VAL A 94 -2.38 -4.77 -15.09
CA VAL A 94 -3.69 -5.25 -15.56
C VAL A 94 -3.83 -5.05 -17.07
N ALA A 95 -3.46 -3.89 -17.57
CA ALA A 95 -3.56 -3.59 -19.00
C ALA A 95 -2.77 -4.55 -19.90
N ARG A 96 -1.65 -5.10 -19.41
CA ARG A 96 -0.86 -6.12 -20.13
C ARG A 96 -1.60 -7.45 -20.30
N GLN A 97 -2.61 -7.70 -19.47
CA GLN A 97 -3.44 -8.91 -19.51
C GLN A 97 -4.70 -8.72 -20.36
N LEU A 98 -4.97 -7.48 -20.81
CA LEU A 98 -6.13 -7.18 -21.63
C LEU A 98 -5.85 -7.41 -23.12
N GLU A 99 -6.69 -8.22 -23.74
CA GLU A 99 -6.76 -8.37 -25.19
C GLU A 99 -7.73 -7.33 -25.75
N PHE A 100 -7.21 -6.13 -26.04
CA PHE A 100 -8.03 -5.10 -26.68
C PHE A 100 -8.48 -5.57 -28.08
N GLY A 101 -9.76 -5.34 -28.39
CA GLY A 101 -10.29 -5.57 -29.72
C GLY A 101 -9.66 -4.66 -30.80
N PRO A 102 -10.00 -4.85 -32.09
CA PRO A 102 -9.43 -4.08 -33.20
C PRO A 102 -9.61 -2.55 -33.09
N SER A 103 -10.62 -2.09 -32.35
CA SER A 103 -10.88 -0.67 -32.08
C SER A 103 -10.00 -0.07 -30.97
N GLY A 104 -9.23 -0.89 -30.25
CA GLY A 104 -8.48 -0.45 -29.07
C GLY A 104 -9.37 -0.21 -27.83
N GLU A 105 -10.62 -0.68 -27.87
CA GLU A 105 -11.59 -0.56 -26.78
C GLU A 105 -11.88 -1.94 -26.17
N GLU A 106 -12.06 -1.98 -24.85
CA GLU A 106 -12.52 -3.17 -24.13
C GLU A 106 -13.70 -2.80 -23.21
N PRO A 107 -14.87 -3.45 -23.33
CA PRO A 107 -16.01 -3.20 -22.45
C PRO A 107 -15.72 -3.53 -20.99
N VAL A 108 -16.26 -2.75 -20.07
CA VAL A 108 -16.03 -2.93 -18.63
C VAL A 108 -17.27 -2.57 -17.84
N VAL A 109 -17.49 -3.26 -16.72
CA VAL A 109 -18.51 -2.86 -15.74
C VAL A 109 -17.81 -2.08 -14.62
N ILE A 110 -18.40 -0.95 -14.23
CA ILE A 110 -17.85 -0.05 -13.22
C ILE A 110 -18.82 0.03 -12.04
N ARG A 111 -18.26 0.03 -10.83
CA ARG A 111 -18.96 0.35 -9.59
C ARG A 111 -18.30 1.58 -8.97
N MET A 112 -19.05 2.64 -8.75
CA MET A 112 -18.55 3.88 -8.17
C MET A 112 -19.24 4.21 -6.87
N PHE A 113 -18.44 4.61 -5.88
CA PHE A 113 -18.86 5.09 -4.58
C PHE A 113 -18.49 6.56 -4.43
N THR A 114 -19.36 7.31 -3.79
CA THR A 114 -19.13 8.72 -3.48
C THR A 114 -19.30 9.01 -2.00
N GLU A 115 -18.54 9.99 -1.52
CA GLU A 115 -18.60 10.46 -0.14
C GLU A 115 -18.37 11.97 -0.10
N ARG A 116 -19.18 12.70 0.69
CA ARG A 116 -18.95 14.13 0.91
C ARG A 116 -18.01 14.32 2.09
N THR A 117 -16.81 14.82 1.80
CA THR A 117 -15.78 15.09 2.81
C THR A 117 -15.62 16.59 3.05
N ALA A 118 -14.86 16.97 4.06
CA ALA A 118 -14.46 18.37 4.28
C ALA A 118 -13.70 18.99 3.09
N ARG A 119 -13.09 18.15 2.23
CA ARG A 119 -12.38 18.58 1.00
C ARG A 119 -13.26 18.51 -0.26
N GLY A 120 -14.56 18.29 -0.10
CA GLY A 120 -15.53 18.15 -1.19
C GLY A 120 -15.88 16.70 -1.51
N LEU A 121 -16.52 16.51 -2.68
CA LEU A 121 -16.97 15.19 -3.13
C LEU A 121 -15.79 14.32 -3.54
N ARG A 122 -15.66 13.19 -2.87
CA ARG A 122 -14.73 12.11 -3.22
C ARG A 122 -15.47 11.07 -4.04
N CYS A 123 -14.84 10.60 -5.11
CA CYS A 123 -15.32 9.50 -5.93
C CYS A 123 -14.22 8.44 -5.99
N GLU A 124 -14.58 7.19 -5.72
CA GLU A 124 -13.72 6.04 -5.99
C GLU A 124 -14.52 5.02 -6.78
N ALA A 125 -13.88 4.43 -7.78
CA ALA A 125 -14.54 3.54 -8.71
C ALA A 125 -13.69 2.29 -8.89
N TRP A 126 -14.37 1.16 -8.93
CA TRP A 126 -13.82 -0.15 -9.21
C TRP A 126 -14.32 -0.63 -10.56
N TYR A 127 -13.54 -1.51 -11.18
CA TYR A 127 -13.87 -2.04 -12.48
C TYR A 127 -13.76 -3.56 -12.49
N TRP A 128 -14.60 -4.17 -13.31
CA TRP A 128 -14.62 -5.58 -13.62
C TRP A 128 -14.46 -5.76 -15.11
N PHE A 129 -13.36 -6.39 -15.50
CA PHE A 129 -13.07 -6.80 -16.87
C PHE A 129 -13.09 -8.32 -16.89
N GLY A 130 -13.99 -8.89 -17.67
CA GLY A 130 -14.24 -10.32 -17.68
C GLY A 130 -15.58 -10.64 -18.32
N ARG A 131 -15.69 -11.83 -18.90
CA ARG A 131 -16.92 -12.31 -19.55
C ARG A 131 -17.90 -12.97 -18.56
N SER A 132 -17.46 -13.21 -17.33
CA SER A 132 -18.28 -13.74 -16.24
C SER A 132 -19.06 -12.64 -15.53
N GLU A 133 -20.11 -13.05 -14.82
CA GLU A 133 -20.87 -12.15 -13.95
C GLU A 133 -19.96 -11.54 -12.86
N PRO A 134 -19.98 -10.21 -12.66
CA PRO A 134 -19.14 -9.56 -11.67
C PRO A 134 -19.37 -10.02 -10.23
N ARG A 135 -18.27 -10.37 -9.54
CA ARG A 135 -18.26 -10.69 -8.10
C ARG A 135 -17.49 -9.62 -7.33
N TRP A 136 -18.22 -8.67 -6.80
CA TRP A 136 -17.67 -7.50 -6.14
C TRP A 136 -17.42 -7.75 -4.66
N PHE A 137 -16.29 -7.26 -4.15
CA PHE A 137 -16.03 -7.22 -2.73
C PHE A 137 -16.86 -6.12 -2.07
N TYR A 138 -16.84 -4.91 -2.65
CA TYR A 138 -17.60 -3.78 -2.12
C TYR A 138 -18.95 -3.66 -2.77
N SER A 139 -20.02 -3.57 -2.00
CA SER A 139 -21.40 -3.43 -2.46
C SER A 139 -22.07 -2.16 -1.90
N ARG A 140 -23.32 -1.91 -2.30
CA ARG A 140 -24.12 -0.81 -1.74
C ARG A 140 -24.17 -0.88 -0.21
N ASP A 141 -24.31 -2.09 0.34
CA ASP A 141 -24.45 -2.34 1.77
C ASP A 141 -23.10 -2.61 2.46
N HIS A 142 -22.08 -3.06 1.71
CA HIS A 142 -20.71 -3.22 2.18
C HIS A 142 -19.78 -2.24 1.46
N ARG A 143 -19.80 -0.98 1.91
CA ARG A 143 -19.10 0.12 1.23
C ARG A 143 -17.60 0.14 1.54
N PRO A 144 -16.77 0.66 0.62
CA PRO A 144 -15.36 0.86 0.89
C PRO A 144 -15.16 2.01 1.89
N PRO A 145 -14.07 1.98 2.67
CA PRO A 145 -13.66 3.14 3.43
C PRO A 145 -13.29 4.28 2.48
N MET A 146 -14.00 5.41 2.57
CA MET A 146 -13.84 6.52 1.62
C MET A 146 -12.89 7.61 2.10
N THR A 147 -12.71 7.82 3.40
CA THR A 147 -11.80 8.86 3.92
C THR A 147 -10.42 8.29 4.23
N PRO A 148 -9.35 9.11 4.23
CA PRO A 148 -8.03 8.66 4.68
C PRO A 148 -8.05 8.06 6.09
N GLU A 149 -8.88 8.60 6.99
CA GLU A 149 -9.07 8.15 8.35
C GLU A 149 -9.77 6.79 8.38
N ALA A 150 -10.91 6.65 7.68
CA ALA A 150 -11.62 5.38 7.58
C ALA A 150 -10.77 4.28 6.92
N LYS A 151 -9.90 4.65 5.96
CA LYS A 151 -8.95 3.72 5.33
C LYS A 151 -7.88 3.25 6.31
N ALA A 152 -7.36 4.16 7.14
CA ALA A 152 -6.40 3.81 8.18
C ALA A 152 -7.05 2.90 9.23
N GLU A 153 -8.26 3.22 9.70
CA GLU A 153 -9.00 2.37 10.65
C GLU A 153 -9.33 1.00 10.08
N ALA A 154 -9.76 0.91 8.82
CA ALA A 154 -10.00 -0.37 8.17
C ALA A 154 -8.72 -1.21 8.07
N ALA A 155 -7.61 -0.60 7.64
CA ALA A 155 -6.33 -1.29 7.57
C ALA A 155 -5.82 -1.76 8.94
N GLN A 156 -6.04 -0.96 9.98
CA GLN A 156 -5.71 -1.34 11.36
C GLN A 156 -6.54 -2.55 11.80
N ARG A 157 -7.87 -2.48 11.67
CA ARG A 157 -8.77 -3.60 12.03
C ARG A 157 -8.47 -4.88 11.27
N ASP A 158 -8.14 -4.77 9.97
CA ASP A 158 -7.78 -5.94 9.17
C ASP A 158 -6.47 -6.58 9.64
N THR A 159 -5.51 -5.76 10.07
CA THR A 159 -4.23 -6.24 10.62
C THR A 159 -4.43 -6.89 11.99
N GLU A 160 -5.17 -6.23 12.89
CA GLU A 160 -5.52 -6.77 14.22
C GLU A 160 -6.24 -8.12 14.09
N ARG A 161 -7.25 -8.20 13.21
CA ARG A 161 -7.98 -9.45 12.95
C ARG A 161 -7.05 -10.54 12.43
N MET A 162 -6.17 -10.23 11.47
CA MET A 162 -5.22 -11.20 10.95
C MET A 162 -4.27 -11.73 12.03
N VAL A 163 -3.80 -10.86 12.93
CA VAL A 163 -2.93 -11.23 14.05
C VAL A 163 -3.69 -12.08 15.07
N GLU A 164 -4.89 -11.67 15.44
CA GLU A 164 -5.77 -12.42 16.34
C GLU A 164 -6.07 -13.81 15.79
N GLU A 165 -6.56 -13.92 14.56
CA GLU A 165 -6.84 -15.19 13.88
C GLU A 165 -5.59 -16.08 13.83
N ALA A 166 -4.43 -15.53 13.47
CA ALA A 166 -3.17 -16.29 13.41
C ALA A 166 -2.74 -16.82 14.79
N LEU A 167 -2.97 -16.06 15.86
CA LEU A 167 -2.63 -16.47 17.23
C LEU A 167 -3.63 -17.50 17.78
N GLU A 168 -4.92 -17.35 17.46
CA GLU A 168 -6.00 -18.25 17.87
C GLU A 168 -5.94 -19.62 17.16
N GLU A 169 -5.63 -19.64 15.86
CA GLU A 169 -5.46 -20.88 15.08
C GLU A 169 -4.40 -21.81 15.67
N GLY A 170 -3.41 -21.26 16.37
CA GLY A 170 -2.34 -22.01 17.00
C GLY A 170 -1.32 -22.60 16.01
N GLY A 171 -0.51 -23.54 16.49
CA GLY A 171 0.49 -24.24 15.68
C GLY A 171 1.62 -23.36 15.14
N PRO A 172 2.30 -23.80 14.05
CA PRO A 172 3.49 -23.12 13.53
C PRO A 172 3.25 -21.67 13.11
N ARG A 173 2.05 -21.35 12.63
CA ARG A 173 1.68 -19.96 12.24
C ARG A 173 1.61 -19.05 13.46
N ALA A 174 0.95 -19.50 14.53
CA ALA A 174 0.90 -18.74 15.78
C ALA A 174 2.30 -18.59 16.41
N ASP A 175 3.13 -19.63 16.33
CA ASP A 175 4.51 -19.58 16.83
C ASP A 175 5.36 -18.55 16.07
N SER A 176 5.21 -18.48 14.74
CA SER A 176 5.82 -17.45 13.91
C SER A 176 5.37 -16.04 14.34
N PHE A 177 4.06 -15.80 14.44
CA PHE A 177 3.52 -14.50 14.89
C PHE A 177 3.98 -14.12 16.29
N ARG A 178 4.13 -15.08 17.23
CA ARG A 178 4.64 -14.79 18.58
C ARG A 178 6.07 -14.24 18.56
N LEU A 179 6.89 -14.57 17.58
CA LEU A 179 8.25 -14.03 17.45
C LEU A 179 8.22 -12.52 17.16
N GLY A 180 7.20 -12.05 16.45
CA GLY A 180 6.99 -10.64 16.13
C GLY A 180 6.36 -9.80 17.26
N MET A 181 6.02 -10.41 18.40
CA MET A 181 5.39 -9.73 19.53
C MET A 181 6.41 -9.04 20.43
N VAL A 182 6.12 -7.80 20.82
CA VAL A 182 6.85 -7.06 21.86
C VAL A 182 5.83 -6.34 22.73
N ASP A 183 5.92 -6.52 24.05
CA ASP A 183 5.01 -5.90 25.04
C ASP A 183 3.51 -6.10 24.72
N GLY A 184 3.16 -7.28 24.17
CA GLY A 184 1.78 -7.62 23.84
C GLY A 184 1.26 -7.04 22.52
N THR A 185 2.10 -6.36 21.73
CA THR A 185 1.74 -5.84 20.41
C THR A 185 2.56 -6.53 19.32
N HIS A 186 1.93 -6.98 18.24
CA HIS A 186 2.64 -7.46 17.07
C HIS A 186 3.18 -6.28 16.28
N TYR A 187 4.41 -6.36 15.77
CA TYR A 187 5.01 -5.23 15.06
C TYR A 187 4.19 -4.75 13.84
N LEU A 188 3.42 -5.64 13.19
CA LEU A 188 2.52 -5.30 12.07
C LEU A 188 1.38 -4.35 12.49
N GLU A 189 0.89 -4.45 13.72
CA GLU A 189 -0.20 -3.62 14.25
C GLU A 189 0.24 -2.17 14.51
N THR A 190 1.54 -1.89 14.44
CA THR A 190 2.09 -0.56 14.74
C THR A 190 2.07 0.39 13.54
N VAL A 191 1.79 -0.09 12.32
CA VAL A 191 1.94 0.68 11.09
C VAL A 191 1.06 1.93 11.04
N GLU A 192 -0.25 1.80 11.27
CA GLU A 192 -1.16 2.95 11.28
C GLU A 192 -0.96 3.85 12.51
N PRO A 193 -0.77 3.33 13.73
CA PRO A 193 -0.37 4.13 14.89
C PRO A 193 0.88 5.00 14.65
N ILE A 194 1.96 4.44 14.09
CA ILE A 194 3.17 5.21 13.73
C ILE A 194 2.83 6.31 12.72
N LYS A 195 2.04 6.00 11.68
CA LYS A 195 1.62 7.01 10.69
C LYS A 195 0.82 8.13 11.35
N GLN A 196 -0.06 7.81 12.29
CA GLN A 196 -0.90 8.77 12.98
C GLN A 196 -0.07 9.68 13.89
N LEU A 197 0.78 9.13 14.76
CA LEU A 197 1.67 9.91 15.63
C LEU A 197 2.55 10.88 14.83
N LYS A 198 3.06 10.44 13.67
CA LYS A 198 3.84 11.30 12.77
C LYS A 198 3.04 12.42 12.11
N ARG A 199 1.73 12.25 11.90
CA ARG A 199 0.84 13.31 11.37
C ARG A 199 0.52 14.35 12.45
N GLU A 200 0.45 13.91 13.70
CA GLU A 200 0.22 14.74 14.89
C GLU A 200 1.49 15.43 15.40
N ASP A 201 2.62 15.28 14.71
CA ASP A 201 3.96 15.77 15.10
C ASP A 201 4.44 15.26 16.48
N ARG A 202 3.87 14.14 16.95
CA ARG A 202 4.27 13.42 18.16
C ARG A 202 5.45 12.50 17.86
N LEU A 203 6.56 13.12 17.45
CA LEU A 203 7.70 12.42 16.87
C LEU A 203 8.44 11.50 17.83
N GLU A 204 8.58 11.88 19.10
CA GLU A 204 9.23 11.02 20.11
C GLU A 204 8.40 9.75 20.36
N GLU A 205 7.08 9.89 20.54
CA GLU A 205 6.19 8.72 20.71
C GLU A 205 6.15 7.83 19.47
N ALA A 206 6.20 8.43 18.27
CA ALA A 206 6.34 7.67 17.02
C ALA A 206 7.68 6.92 16.96
N LEU A 207 8.75 7.49 17.51
CA LEU A 207 10.06 6.85 17.56
C LEU A 207 10.03 5.67 18.52
N ASP A 208 9.49 5.83 19.72
CA ASP A 208 9.35 4.76 20.71
C ASP A 208 8.59 3.57 20.11
N LEU A 209 7.47 3.83 19.42
CA LEU A 209 6.71 2.78 18.78
C LEU A 209 7.45 2.12 17.61
N CYS A 210 8.23 2.89 16.83
CA CYS A 210 9.14 2.30 15.83
C CYS A 210 10.18 1.38 16.49
N MET A 211 10.72 1.74 17.66
CA MET A 211 11.71 0.91 18.35
C MET A 211 11.13 -0.42 18.81
N THR A 212 9.90 -0.42 19.34
CA THR A 212 9.14 -1.64 19.65
C THR A 212 8.94 -2.51 18.41
N ALA A 213 8.52 -1.90 17.30
CA ALA A 213 8.28 -2.63 16.05
C ALA A 213 9.58 -3.19 15.42
N ILE A 214 10.69 -2.45 15.48
CA ILE A 214 12.01 -2.91 15.04
C ILE A 214 12.42 -4.14 15.84
N GLN A 215 12.21 -4.13 17.16
CA GLN A 215 12.55 -5.27 18.01
C GLN A 215 11.73 -6.52 17.62
N GLY A 216 10.43 -6.38 17.38
CA GLY A 216 9.57 -7.49 16.95
C GLY A 216 10.00 -8.03 15.58
N ALA A 217 10.23 -7.15 14.61
CA ALA A 217 10.67 -7.54 13.27
C ALA A 217 12.05 -8.22 13.27
N GLU A 218 12.98 -7.79 14.13
CA GLU A 218 14.29 -8.43 14.29
C GLU A 218 14.21 -9.80 14.97
N ASN A 219 13.27 -10.00 15.90
CA ASN A 219 13.06 -11.27 16.58
C ASN A 219 12.56 -12.35 15.61
N GLU A 220 11.52 -12.02 14.85
CA GLU A 220 10.98 -12.89 13.80
C GLU A 220 12.04 -13.21 12.74
N ALA A 221 12.68 -12.18 12.18
CA ALA A 221 13.69 -12.33 11.14
C ALA A 221 14.88 -13.20 11.55
N ARG A 222 15.35 -13.06 12.80
CA ARG A 222 16.45 -13.88 13.33
C ARG A 222 16.06 -15.36 13.42
N ALA A 223 14.82 -15.63 13.83
CA ALA A 223 14.34 -16.99 14.00
C ALA A 223 14.03 -17.66 12.65
N GLU A 224 13.54 -16.90 11.67
CA GLU A 224 13.17 -17.42 10.36
C GLU A 224 14.28 -17.31 9.30
N GLY A 225 15.38 -16.64 9.62
CA GLY A 225 16.57 -16.56 8.76
C GLY A 225 16.44 -15.62 7.56
N HIS A 226 15.54 -14.63 7.65
CA HIS A 226 15.40 -13.56 6.66
C HIS A 226 15.83 -12.20 7.22
N GLN A 227 15.80 -11.15 6.40
CA GLN A 227 16.04 -9.78 6.86
C GLN A 227 14.86 -9.25 7.69
N PRO A 228 15.10 -8.38 8.69
CA PRO A 228 14.01 -7.67 9.37
C PRO A 228 13.27 -6.75 8.40
N ALA A 229 11.96 -6.59 8.60
CA ALA A 229 11.15 -5.66 7.80
C ALA A 229 11.75 -4.23 7.83
N PRO A 230 12.22 -3.67 6.70
CA PRO A 230 13.03 -2.45 6.70
C PRO A 230 12.26 -1.19 7.10
N TRP A 231 10.94 -1.21 6.94
CA TRP A 231 10.12 0.01 7.06
C TRP A 231 10.17 0.68 8.43
N TYR A 232 10.18 -0.09 9.51
CA TYR A 232 10.21 0.47 10.87
C TYR A 232 11.51 1.22 11.11
N THR A 233 12.64 0.65 10.68
CA THR A 233 13.95 1.31 10.66
C THR A 233 13.94 2.55 9.75
N GLU A 234 13.32 2.49 8.57
CA GLU A 234 13.18 3.65 7.70
C GLU A 234 12.38 4.78 8.36
N GLN A 235 11.28 4.44 9.03
CA GLN A 235 10.46 5.43 9.75
C GLN A 235 11.25 6.03 10.91
N ALA A 236 11.92 5.21 11.72
CA ALA A 236 12.81 5.67 12.80
C ALA A 236 13.89 6.62 12.27
N ALA A 237 14.59 6.26 11.18
CA ALA A 237 15.61 7.10 10.56
C ALA A 237 15.05 8.44 10.03
N ILE A 238 13.82 8.44 9.48
CA ILE A 238 13.14 9.69 9.09
C ILE A 238 12.81 10.55 10.31
N ILE A 239 12.31 9.94 11.39
CA ILE A 239 11.95 10.63 12.63
C ILE A 239 13.20 11.23 13.30
N LEU A 240 14.25 10.43 13.49
CA LEU A 240 15.53 10.87 14.07
C LEU A 240 16.14 12.03 13.28
N ARG A 241 16.05 12.00 11.95
CA ARG A 241 16.48 13.13 11.12
C ARG A 241 15.66 14.40 11.39
N LYS A 242 14.34 14.29 11.56
CA LYS A 242 13.47 15.44 11.90
C LYS A 242 13.79 15.98 13.29
N LEU A 243 14.07 15.10 14.25
CA LEU A 243 14.49 15.43 15.60
C LEU A 243 15.93 15.97 15.67
N LYS A 244 16.66 15.99 14.55
CA LYS A 244 18.08 16.42 14.46
C LYS A 244 19.01 15.56 15.32
N ARG A 245 18.79 14.25 15.34
CA ARG A 245 19.57 13.23 16.07
C ARG A 245 20.35 12.34 15.08
N PRO A 246 21.34 12.88 14.36
CA PRO A 246 21.99 12.19 13.23
C PRO A 246 22.81 10.96 13.65
N ASP A 247 23.40 10.98 14.85
CA ASP A 247 24.16 9.83 15.36
C ASP A 247 23.24 8.63 15.63
N GLU A 248 22.06 8.90 16.19
CA GLU A 248 21.01 7.90 16.39
C GLU A 248 20.46 7.40 15.05
N GLU A 249 20.24 8.29 14.07
CA GLU A 249 19.82 7.91 12.70
C GLU A 249 20.83 6.92 12.09
N LYS A 250 22.12 7.21 12.23
CA LYS A 250 23.19 6.33 11.73
C LYS A 250 23.21 5.00 12.46
N ALA A 251 23.07 5.03 13.79
CA ALA A 251 23.11 3.84 14.64
C ALA A 251 21.95 2.89 14.31
N ILE A 252 20.72 3.40 14.14
CA ILE A 252 19.56 2.55 13.87
C ILE A 252 19.64 1.90 12.48
N ILE A 253 20.16 2.62 11.48
CA ILE A 253 20.36 2.07 10.14
C ILE A 253 21.45 0.99 10.17
N GLN A 254 22.55 1.22 10.89
CA GLN A 254 23.61 0.23 11.03
C GLN A 254 23.11 -1.03 11.75
N ARG A 255 22.32 -0.87 12.82
CA ARG A 255 21.69 -1.99 13.55
C ARG A 255 20.88 -2.89 12.61
N TRP A 256 20.06 -2.30 11.73
CA TRP A 256 19.28 -3.09 10.77
C TRP A 256 20.17 -3.84 9.77
N ILE A 257 21.23 -3.20 9.26
CA ILE A 257 22.21 -3.84 8.36
C ILE A 257 22.88 -5.04 9.05
N ASP A 258 23.25 -4.88 10.32
CA ASP A 258 23.89 -5.94 11.12
C ASP A 258 22.93 -7.08 11.45
N ALA A 259 21.62 -6.82 11.47
CA ALA A 259 20.58 -7.82 11.67
C ALA A 259 20.20 -8.58 10.39
N CYS A 260 20.66 -8.14 9.21
CA CYS A 260 20.42 -8.85 7.95
C CYS A 260 21.26 -10.15 7.87
N PRO A 261 20.74 -11.21 7.21
CA PRO A 261 21.50 -12.42 6.93
C PRO A 261 22.79 -12.17 6.15
N GLU A 262 23.77 -13.06 6.32
CA GLU A 262 25.04 -12.97 5.60
C GLU A 262 24.82 -12.93 4.08
N GLY A 263 25.52 -12.02 3.40
CA GLY A 263 25.42 -11.85 1.94
C GLY A 263 24.19 -11.06 1.46
N TYR A 264 23.18 -10.82 2.31
CA TYR A 264 21.98 -10.06 1.93
C TYR A 264 22.32 -8.66 1.40
N ILE A 265 23.15 -7.92 2.13
CA ILE A 265 23.55 -6.54 1.78
C ILE A 265 24.40 -6.52 0.50
N LYS A 266 25.21 -7.56 0.29
CA LYS A 266 26.02 -7.70 -0.93
C LYS A 266 25.14 -7.98 -2.15
N ALA A 267 24.09 -8.77 -1.99
CA ALA A 267 23.11 -9.04 -3.03
C ALA A 267 22.19 -7.84 -3.30
N ASN A 268 21.98 -6.97 -2.31
CA ASN A 268 21.07 -5.82 -2.37
C ASN A 268 21.79 -4.50 -2.04
N PRO A 269 22.81 -4.09 -2.83
CA PRO A 269 23.61 -2.90 -2.53
C PRO A 269 22.84 -1.57 -2.69
N ASP A 270 21.71 -1.62 -3.39
CA ASP A 270 20.82 -0.48 -3.68
C ASP A 270 19.63 -0.39 -2.71
N GLU A 271 19.62 -1.22 -1.66
CA GLU A 271 18.62 -1.13 -0.60
C GLU A 271 18.60 0.28 0.02
N THR A 272 17.41 0.81 0.27
CA THR A 272 17.18 2.21 0.65
C THR A 272 17.98 2.60 1.88
N LEU A 273 17.98 1.73 2.91
CA LEU A 273 18.73 1.94 4.15
C LEU A 273 20.25 1.92 3.93
N VAL A 274 20.75 1.02 3.08
CA VAL A 274 22.17 0.92 2.71
C VAL A 274 22.63 2.17 1.98
N VAL A 275 21.88 2.61 0.97
CA VAL A 275 22.15 3.85 0.22
C VAL A 275 22.10 5.07 1.14
N ARG A 276 21.14 5.10 2.07
CA ARG A 276 21.01 6.19 3.04
C ARG A 276 22.22 6.29 3.96
N LEU A 277 22.67 5.18 4.55
CA LEU A 277 23.84 5.15 5.42
C LEU A 277 25.11 5.60 4.68
N ARG A 278 25.29 5.15 3.43
CA ARG A 278 26.40 5.58 2.58
C ARG A 278 26.43 7.10 2.42
N ARG A 279 25.29 7.70 2.08
CA ARG A 279 25.16 9.17 1.94
C ARG A 279 25.41 9.93 3.24
N ILE A 280 25.02 9.37 4.39
CA ILE A 280 25.32 9.97 5.70
C ILE A 280 26.83 10.02 5.91
N ARG A 281 27.53 8.89 5.70
CA ARG A 281 28.98 8.78 5.85
C ARG A 281 29.76 9.69 4.89
N GLU A 282 29.33 9.77 3.63
CA GLU A 282 29.93 10.67 2.63
C GLU A 282 29.86 12.14 3.08
N LYS A 283 28.71 12.57 3.61
CA LYS A 283 28.53 13.93 4.13
C LYS A 283 29.37 14.22 5.37
N GLU A 284 29.55 13.24 6.25
CA GLU A 284 30.42 13.39 7.42
C GLU A 284 31.88 13.57 7.00
N ASN A 285 32.35 12.77 6.04
CA ASN A 285 33.71 12.87 5.51
C ASN A 285 33.95 14.22 4.83
N ALA A 286 32.99 14.70 4.02
CA ALA A 286 33.08 15.99 3.36
C ALA A 286 33.10 17.19 4.32
N LYS A 287 32.57 17.05 5.55
CA LYS A 287 32.66 18.09 6.59
C LYS A 287 33.99 18.09 7.35
N ARG A 288 34.75 17.00 7.27
CA ARG A 288 36.03 16.83 7.97
C ARG A 288 37.23 17.21 7.11
N SER A 289 37.06 17.25 5.79
CA SER A 289 38.04 17.76 4.81
C SER A 289 37.93 19.28 4.64
#